data_AF-A0A357MC07-F1
#
_entry.id   AF-A0A357MC07-F1
#
_cell.length_a   1.000
_cell.length_b   1.000
_cell.length_c   1.000
_cell.angle_alpha   90.00
_cell.angle_beta   90.00
_cell.angle_gamma   90.00
#
_symmetry.space_group_name_H-M   'P 1'
#
loop_
_entity.id
_entity.type
_entity.pdbx_description
1 polymer ?
#
loop_
_entity_poly.entity_id
_entity_poly.type
_entity_poly.pdbx_seq_one_letter_code
_entity_poly.pdbx_strand_id
1 'polypeptide(L)'
;RIRDVTCEYSPRYGRINGLDFVQEFEFVPPSQFRNQLDELEIVFFPNEDGIELLLQIDRKARGLAGLFADALDTDESFVKIRFDHNQLAYGVDYVADQLLETIHKHV
;
A
#
# COMPACT_ATOMS: atom_id res chain seq x y z
N ARG A 1 7.47 3.01 -10.45
CA ARG A 1 6.76 2.62 -11.71
C ARG A 1 5.82 1.50 -11.35
N ILE A 2 4.58 1.45 -11.87
CA ILE A 2 3.72 0.28 -11.69
C ILE A 2 4.41 -0.96 -12.33
N ARG A 3 4.47 -2.06 -11.58
CA ARG A 3 4.94 -3.38 -11.99
C ARG A 3 3.75 -4.24 -12.39
N ASP A 4 2.74 -4.32 -11.52
CA ASP A 4 1.55 -5.13 -11.72
C ASP A 4 0.32 -4.54 -11.01
N VAL A 5 -0.87 -4.99 -11.41
CA VAL A 5 -2.15 -4.69 -10.76
C VAL A 5 -3.04 -5.93 -10.80
N THR A 6 -3.33 -6.52 -9.64
CA THR A 6 -4.11 -7.75 -9.53
C THR A 6 -5.25 -7.62 -8.52
N CYS A 7 -6.26 -8.50 -8.65
CA CYS A 7 -7.32 -8.64 -7.65
C CYS A 7 -7.05 -9.92 -6.84
N GLU A 8 -6.77 -9.77 -5.56
CA GLU A 8 -6.36 -10.86 -4.69
C GLU A 8 -7.45 -11.18 -3.67
N TYR A 9 -7.71 -12.47 -3.47
CA TYR A 9 -8.68 -12.94 -2.49
C TYR A 9 -8.23 -12.57 -1.07
N SER A 10 -8.99 -11.69 -0.43
CA SER A 10 -8.66 -11.12 0.87
C SER A 10 -9.93 -10.75 1.63
N PRO A 11 -10.66 -11.72 2.18
CA PRO A 11 -11.92 -11.44 2.86
C PRO A 11 -11.73 -10.55 4.10
N ARG A 12 -10.56 -10.53 4.74
CA ARG A 12 -10.31 -9.66 5.89
C ARG A 12 -10.32 -8.18 5.49
N TYR A 13 -9.64 -7.83 4.40
CA TYR A 13 -9.51 -6.44 3.96
C TYR A 13 -10.59 -6.04 2.95
N GLY A 14 -10.99 -6.94 2.06
CA GLY A 14 -12.06 -6.72 1.09
C GLY A 14 -13.39 -6.38 1.75
N ARG A 15 -13.69 -6.97 2.92
CA ARG A 15 -14.95 -6.70 3.65
C ARG A 15 -15.09 -5.25 4.09
N ILE A 16 -13.99 -4.49 4.19
CA ILE A 16 -14.04 -3.03 4.41
C ILE A 16 -14.88 -2.36 3.32
N ASN A 17 -14.80 -2.86 2.09
CA ASN A 17 -15.57 -2.39 0.93
C ASN A 17 -16.69 -3.37 0.51
N GLY A 18 -17.05 -4.33 1.36
CA GLY A 18 -18.12 -5.30 1.08
C GLY A 18 -17.76 -6.38 0.03
N LEU A 19 -16.48 -6.62 -0.23
CA LEU A 19 -15.99 -7.61 -1.19
C LEU A 19 -15.17 -8.71 -0.48
N ASP A 20 -14.92 -9.84 -1.13
CA ASP A 20 -14.01 -10.87 -0.61
C ASP A 20 -12.60 -10.78 -1.23
N PHE A 21 -12.32 -9.72 -1.99
CA PHE A 21 -11.02 -9.46 -2.61
C PHE A 21 -10.62 -7.98 -2.46
N VAL A 22 -9.34 -7.71 -2.68
CA VAL A 22 -8.77 -6.36 -2.77
C VAL A 22 -8.07 -6.19 -4.12
N GLN A 23 -7.99 -4.96 -4.61
CA GLN A 23 -7.13 -4.63 -5.74
C GLN A 23 -5.79 -4.13 -5.21
N GLU A 24 -4.72 -4.79 -5.64
CA GLU A 24 -3.37 -4.46 -5.26
C GLU A 24 -2.63 -3.82 -6.41
N PHE A 25 -1.87 -2.78 -6.09
CA PHE A 25 -0.99 -2.10 -7.03
C PHE A 25 0.43 -2.25 -6.55
N GLU A 26 1.26 -2.78 -7.44
CA GLU A 26 2.61 -3.14 -7.10
C GLU A 26 3.59 -2.26 -7.86
N PHE A 27 4.57 -1.70 -7.17
CA PHE A 27 5.45 -0.67 -7.69
C PHE A 27 6.92 -1.03 -7.53
N VAL A 28 7.66 -0.88 -8.63
CA VAL A 28 9.13 -0.82 -8.60
C VAL A 28 9.55 0.53 -8.03
N PRO A 29 10.34 0.54 -6.93
CA PRO A 29 10.80 1.77 -6.30
C PRO A 29 11.76 2.54 -7.21
N PRO A 30 11.69 3.89 -7.20
CA PRO A 30 12.66 4.72 -7.92
C PRO A 30 14.06 4.61 -7.31
N SER A 31 15.07 5.08 -8.06
CA SER A 31 16.49 4.95 -7.69
C SER A 31 16.86 5.54 -6.33
N GLN A 32 16.08 6.51 -5.82
CA GLN A 32 16.29 7.10 -4.49
C GLN A 32 16.08 6.11 -3.34
N PHE A 33 15.30 5.05 -3.55
CA PHE A 33 15.06 4.00 -2.56
C PHE A 33 15.87 2.72 -2.83
N ARG A 34 16.87 2.80 -3.73
CA ARG A 34 17.70 1.64 -4.08
C ARG A 34 18.36 1.06 -2.83
N ASN A 35 18.27 -0.27 -2.68
CA ASN A 35 18.78 -1.04 -1.53
C ASN A 35 18.07 -0.74 -0.19
N GLN A 36 17.00 0.07 -0.18
CA GLN A 36 16.19 0.38 1.00
C GLN A 36 14.78 -0.18 0.89
N LEU A 37 14.26 -0.26 -0.34
CA LEU A 37 12.95 -0.78 -0.69
C LEU A 37 13.09 -1.62 -1.96
N ASP A 38 12.57 -2.85 -1.94
CA ASP A 38 12.61 -3.73 -3.11
C ASP A 38 11.31 -3.61 -3.91
N GLU A 39 10.17 -3.62 -3.21
CA GLU A 39 8.83 -3.42 -3.77
C GLU A 39 7.94 -2.62 -2.82
N LEU A 40 7.03 -1.85 -3.41
CA LEU A 40 5.96 -1.15 -2.69
C LEU A 40 4.63 -1.67 -3.21
N GLU A 41 3.83 -2.23 -2.33
CA GLU A 41 2.48 -2.70 -2.65
C GLU A 41 1.47 -1.80 -1.95
N ILE A 42 0.40 -1.44 -2.65
CA ILE A 42 -0.63 -0.53 -2.15
C ILE A 42 -2.02 -1.08 -2.47
N VAL A 43 -2.85 -1.16 -1.43
CA VAL A 43 -4.29 -1.38 -1.57
C VAL A 43 -5.04 -0.10 -1.24
N PHE A 44 -6.04 0.21 -2.07
CA PHE A 44 -6.84 1.43 -1.98
C PHE A 44 -8.24 1.14 -1.44
N PHE A 45 -8.66 1.86 -0.40
CA PHE A 45 -9.99 1.82 0.20
C PHE A 45 -10.67 3.20 0.11
N PRO A 46 -11.23 3.57 -1.06
CA PRO A 46 -11.99 4.81 -1.20
C PRO A 46 -13.32 4.73 -0.44
N ASN A 47 -13.73 5.83 0.18
CA ASN A 47 -15.04 5.97 0.81
C ASN A 47 -15.58 7.40 0.70
N GLU A 48 -16.76 7.67 1.26
CA GLU A 48 -17.43 8.97 1.18
C GLU A 48 -16.66 10.14 1.80
N ASP A 49 -15.65 9.86 2.64
CA ASP A 49 -14.86 10.87 3.35
C ASP A 49 -13.43 11.03 2.80
N GLY A 50 -13.02 10.18 1.86
CA GLY A 50 -11.70 10.24 1.22
C GLY A 50 -11.18 8.86 0.83
N ILE A 51 -9.90 8.61 1.11
CA ILE A 51 -9.26 7.34 0.78
C ILE A 51 -8.32 6.87 1.89
N GLU A 52 -8.46 5.61 2.29
CA GLU A 52 -7.47 4.91 3.11
C GLU A 52 -6.58 4.05 2.21
N LEU A 53 -5.28 4.07 2.46
CA LEU A 53 -4.29 3.23 1.79
C LEU A 53 -3.69 2.28 2.80
N LEU A 54 -3.52 1.02 2.41
CA LEU A 54 -2.69 0.05 3.11
C LEU A 54 -1.44 -0.18 2.27
N LEU A 55 -0.29 0.20 2.81
CA LEU A 55 1.02 0.06 2.19
C LEU A 55 1.73 -1.14 2.82
N GLN A 56 2.30 -1.98 1.98
CA GLN A 56 3.34 -2.93 2.39
C GLN A 56 4.69 -2.42 1.88
N ILE A 57 5.62 -2.25 2.81
CA ILE A 57 6.93 -1.67 2.57
C ILE A 57 7.95 -2.75 2.96
N ASP A 58 8.40 -3.56 2.00
CA ASP A 58 9.28 -4.71 2.26
C ASP A 58 10.66 -4.56 1.59
N ARG A 59 11.67 -5.08 2.30
CA ARG A 59 13.06 -5.25 1.86
C ARG A 59 13.39 -6.67 1.39
N LYS A 60 12.44 -7.60 1.45
CA LYS A 60 12.63 -8.98 0.99
C LYS A 60 11.40 -9.41 0.21
N ALA A 61 11.48 -9.32 -1.10
CA ALA A 61 10.41 -9.70 -2.00
C ALA A 61 9.77 -11.05 -1.62
N ARG A 62 8.56 -11.00 -1.05
CA ARG A 62 7.66 -12.14 -0.84
C ARG A 62 6.35 -11.83 -1.55
N GLY A 63 6.41 -11.51 -2.84
CA GLY A 63 5.23 -11.10 -3.59
C GLY A 63 4.00 -11.98 -3.35
N LEU A 64 2.84 -11.35 -3.26
CA LEU A 64 1.43 -11.80 -3.34
C LEU A 64 0.94 -13.05 -2.57
N ALA A 65 1.79 -14.02 -2.22
CA ALA A 65 1.42 -15.18 -1.40
C ALA A 65 1.52 -14.91 0.12
N GLY A 66 2.25 -13.86 0.53
CA GLY A 66 2.47 -13.52 1.94
C GLY A 66 1.28 -12.81 2.62
N LEU A 67 0.60 -11.93 1.89
CA LEU A 67 -0.52 -11.12 2.39
C LEU A 67 -1.74 -11.94 2.85
N PHE A 68 -1.97 -13.11 2.24
CA PHE A 68 -3.29 -13.74 2.25
C PHE A 68 -3.32 -15.18 2.77
N ALA A 69 -2.16 -15.83 2.98
CA ALA A 69 -2.13 -17.20 3.46
C ALA A 69 -2.19 -17.30 4.99
N ASP A 70 -1.23 -16.75 5.74
CA ASP A 70 -1.09 -17.06 7.19
C ASP A 70 -0.06 -16.16 7.93
N ALA A 71 0.12 -14.89 7.55
CA ALA A 71 1.16 -14.01 8.15
C ALA A 71 0.83 -13.49 9.57
N LEU A 72 0.36 -14.37 10.47
CA LEU A 72 0.25 -14.11 11.91
C LEU A 72 1.61 -14.14 12.64
N ASP A 73 2.72 -14.41 11.93
CA ASP A 73 4.02 -14.67 12.59
C ASP A 73 5.24 -14.10 11.83
N THR A 74 5.09 -13.11 10.94
CA THR A 74 6.23 -12.59 10.18
C THR A 74 6.26 -11.06 10.21
N ASP A 75 7.48 -10.54 10.36
CA ASP A 75 7.94 -9.15 10.55
C ASP A 75 7.56 -8.17 9.41
N GLU A 76 6.37 -8.34 8.81
CA GLU A 76 5.89 -7.58 7.66
C GLU A 76 5.29 -6.25 8.13
N SER A 77 5.91 -5.15 7.70
CA SER A 77 5.55 -3.78 8.10
C SER A 77 4.41 -3.25 7.23
N PHE A 78 3.18 -3.43 7.70
CA PHE A 78 2.00 -2.79 7.13
C PHE A 78 1.81 -1.38 7.68
N VAL A 79 1.63 -0.41 6.78
CA VAL A 79 1.43 0.99 7.13
C VAL A 79 0.11 1.48 6.56
N LYS A 80 -0.73 2.07 7.41
CA LYS A 80 -1.97 2.71 6.97
C LYS A 80 -1.78 4.21 6.85
N ILE A 81 -2.25 4.77 5.73
CA ILE A 81 -2.36 6.21 5.54
C ILE A 81 -3.80 6.56 5.16
N ARG A 82 -4.29 7.72 5.56
CA ARG A 82 -5.60 8.22 5.16
C ARG A 82 -5.46 9.64 4.64
N PHE A 83 -6.09 9.90 3.51
CA PHE A 83 -6.26 11.23 2.95
C PHE A 83 -7.75 11.58 2.93
N ASP A 84 -8.10 12.69 3.57
CA ASP A 84 -9.45 13.25 3.44
C ASP A 84 -9.60 14.10 2.16
N HIS A 85 -10.83 14.58 1.90
CA HIS A 85 -11.12 15.41 0.73
C HIS A 85 -10.27 16.69 0.63
N ASN A 86 -9.96 17.32 1.76
CA ASN A 86 -9.18 18.56 1.76
C ASN A 86 -7.72 18.28 1.41
N GLN A 87 -7.17 17.21 1.97
CA GLN A 87 -5.82 16.75 1.69
C GLN A 87 -5.65 16.32 0.23
N LEU A 88 -6.63 15.63 -0.33
CA LEU A 88 -6.65 15.29 -1.75
C LEU A 88 -6.75 16.56 -2.63
N ALA A 89 -7.51 17.57 -2.18
CA ALA A 89 -7.66 18.84 -2.89
C ALA A 89 -6.38 19.72 -2.87
N TYR A 90 -5.43 19.48 -1.96
CA TYR A 90 -4.12 20.13 -1.99
C TYR A 90 -3.26 19.68 -3.18
N GLY A 91 -3.65 18.62 -3.87
CA GLY A 91 -3.05 18.18 -5.13
C GLY A 91 -2.01 17.08 -4.97
N VAL A 92 -1.50 16.64 -6.13
CA VAL A 92 -0.64 15.44 -6.23
C VAL A 92 0.69 15.59 -5.50
N ASP A 93 1.25 16.80 -5.46
CA ASP A 93 2.55 17.05 -4.81
C ASP A 93 2.45 16.86 -3.30
N TYR A 94 1.37 17.36 -2.67
CA TYR A 94 1.12 17.15 -1.24
C TYR A 94 1.00 15.66 -0.90
N VAL A 95 0.21 14.92 -1.68
CA VAL A 95 0.03 13.47 -1.49
C VAL A 95 1.36 12.73 -1.67
N ALA A 96 2.15 13.10 -2.68
CA ALA A 96 3.45 12.51 -2.94
C ALA A 96 4.43 12.76 -1.78
N ASP A 97 4.46 13.96 -1.23
CA ASP A 97 5.30 14.30 -0.07
C ASP A 97 4.92 13.48 1.16
N GLN A 98 3.62 13.33 1.45
CA GLN A 98 3.15 12.52 2.57
C GLN A 98 3.48 11.03 2.41
N LEU A 99 3.35 10.49 1.20
CA LEU A 99 3.76 9.12 0.90
C LEU A 99 5.28 8.95 1.05
N LEU A 100 6.07 9.89 0.53
CA LEU A 100 7.53 9.88 0.63
C LEU A 100 8.01 9.90 2.08
N GLU A 101 7.47 10.82 2.90
CA GLU A 101 7.75 10.89 4.34
C GLU A 101 7.38 9.60 5.07
N THR A 102 6.29 8.95 4.66
CA THR A 102 5.80 7.72 5.28
C THR A 102 6.70 6.54 4.93
N ILE A 103 7.10 6.41 3.66
CA ILE A 103 8.02 5.37 3.22
C ILE A 103 9.37 5.52 3.92
N HIS A 104 9.94 6.73 3.99
CA HIS A 104 11.21 6.98 4.68
C HIS A 104 11.22 6.60 6.17
N LYS A 105 10.08 6.59 6.86
CA LYS A 105 9.99 6.17 8.27
C LYS A 105 10.09 4.65 8.47
N HIS A 106 9.85 3.89 7.41
CA HIS A 106 9.72 2.42 7.46
C HIS A 106 10.78 1.69 6.61
N VAL A 107 11.62 2.42 5.87
CA VAL A 107 12.76 1.88 5.12
C VAL A 107 14.10 2.24 5.75
#